data_AF-A0A7C3CJ24-F1
#
_entry.id   AF-A0A7C3CJ24-F1
#
_cell.length_a   1.000
_cell.length_b   1.000
_cell.length_c   1.000
_cell.angle_alpha   90.00
_cell.angle_beta   90.00
_cell.angle_gamma   90.00
#
_symmetry.space_group_name_H-M   'P 1'
#
loop_
_entity.id
_entity.type
_entity.pdbx_description
1 polymer ?
#
loop_
_entity_poly.entity_id
_entity_poly.type
_entity_poly.pdbx_seq_one_letter_code
_entity_poly.pdbx_strand_id
1 'polypeptide(L)'
;MDAKRAKSEFDALYKKLKPSCPLPMNKQKGDKKAPAFLTCIINMLVEANSGKISCDYDPRQLTTVTINGAPLRTLARRVDGAFPSVVNPTAIWEVKEYYYTTTFGSRVADGVYETLLDGMELEELHEHENIKVTHCLMIDAHYTWWDCGKSYLCRIIDMIHMGYVDEVLFGYEVIERLPALVKEWSASVTKKSPHN
;
A
#
# COMPACT_ATOMS: atom_id res chain seq x y z
N MET A 1 15.17 3.32 -0.80
CA MET A 1 16.23 2.51 -1.44
C MET A 1 16.45 2.94 -2.89
N ASP A 2 17.55 2.49 -3.50
CA ASP A 2 17.75 2.51 -4.95
C ASP A 2 17.39 1.14 -5.55
N ALA A 3 17.42 1.03 -6.89
CA ALA A 3 17.09 -0.22 -7.59
C ALA A 3 17.96 -1.40 -7.14
N LYS A 4 19.25 -1.15 -6.89
CA LYS A 4 20.23 -2.18 -6.53
C LYS A 4 19.95 -2.75 -5.15
N ARG A 5 19.72 -1.88 -4.15
CA ARG A 5 19.36 -2.30 -2.80
C ARG A 5 18.00 -2.97 -2.79
N ALA A 6 16.99 -2.40 -3.46
CA ALA A 6 15.66 -3.00 -3.55
C ALA A 6 15.71 -4.43 -4.14
N LYS A 7 16.51 -4.64 -5.20
CA LYS A 7 16.75 -5.98 -5.74
C LYS A 7 17.39 -6.92 -4.71
N SER A 8 18.42 -6.45 -4.00
CA SER A 8 19.10 -7.26 -2.98
C SER A 8 18.15 -7.70 -1.86
N GLU A 9 17.30 -6.78 -1.38
CA GLU A 9 16.32 -7.09 -0.34
C GLU A 9 15.21 -8.03 -0.85
N PHE A 10 14.74 -7.81 -2.08
CA PHE A 10 13.81 -8.72 -2.76
C PHE A 10 14.38 -10.14 -2.84
N ASP A 11 15.62 -10.30 -3.32
CA ASP A 11 16.26 -11.62 -3.47
C ASP A 11 16.42 -12.31 -2.10
N ALA A 12 16.79 -11.54 -1.07
CA ALA A 12 16.96 -12.05 0.29
C ALA A 12 15.64 -12.51 0.91
N LEU A 13 14.58 -11.69 0.79
CA LEU A 13 13.24 -12.03 1.28
C LEU A 13 12.64 -13.21 0.53
N TYR A 14 12.77 -13.25 -0.80
CA TYR A 14 12.31 -14.36 -1.62
C TYR A 14 12.92 -15.70 -1.17
N LYS A 15 14.25 -15.71 -0.97
CA LYS A 15 14.97 -16.91 -0.51
C LYS A 15 14.55 -17.33 0.90
N LYS A 16 14.33 -16.36 1.80
CA LYS A 16 13.98 -16.60 3.20
C LYS A 16 12.54 -17.07 3.38
N LEU A 17 11.59 -16.40 2.73
CA LEU A 17 10.16 -16.56 2.95
C LEU A 17 9.54 -17.62 2.03
N LYS A 18 10.15 -17.89 0.86
CA LYS A 18 9.63 -18.84 -0.14
C LYS A 18 8.14 -18.57 -0.46
N PRO A 19 7.83 -17.35 -0.91
CA PRO A 19 6.45 -16.88 -0.98
C PRO A 19 5.61 -17.65 -2.00
N SER A 20 4.30 -17.70 -1.76
CA SER A 20 3.29 -18.13 -2.73
C SER A 20 2.47 -16.96 -3.29
N CYS A 21 2.68 -15.75 -2.77
CA CYS A 21 1.99 -14.55 -3.21
C CYS A 21 2.38 -14.15 -4.64
N PRO A 22 1.58 -13.31 -5.31
CA PRO A 22 1.96 -12.75 -6.61
C PRO A 22 3.26 -11.93 -6.54
N LEU A 23 4.14 -12.12 -7.54
CA LEU A 23 5.39 -11.38 -7.70
C LEU A 23 5.40 -10.70 -9.08
N PRO A 24 4.70 -9.56 -9.24
CA PRO A 24 4.51 -8.94 -10.54
C PRO A 24 5.80 -8.35 -11.11
N MET A 25 5.86 -8.29 -12.44
CA MET A 25 6.91 -7.57 -13.16
C MET A 25 6.57 -6.09 -13.28
N ASN A 26 7.60 -5.25 -13.30
CA ASN A 26 7.43 -3.83 -13.61
C ASN A 26 6.94 -3.63 -15.06
N LYS A 27 6.42 -2.43 -15.35
CA LYS A 27 5.92 -2.07 -16.69
C LYS A 27 7.05 -1.70 -17.69
N GLN A 28 8.31 -1.83 -17.30
CA GLN A 28 9.46 -1.46 -18.14
C GLN A 28 9.77 -2.56 -19.16
N LYS A 29 10.57 -2.20 -20.18
CA LYS A 29 10.99 -3.10 -21.27
C LYS A 29 12.53 -3.18 -21.34
N GLY A 30 13.03 -4.18 -22.06
CA GLY A 30 14.47 -4.39 -22.26
C GLY A 30 15.20 -4.60 -20.94
N ASP A 31 16.39 -4.01 -20.81
CA ASP A 31 17.28 -4.17 -19.65
C ASP A 31 16.72 -3.62 -18.34
N LYS A 32 15.67 -2.77 -18.42
CA LYS A 32 14.95 -2.24 -17.25
C LYS A 32 13.81 -3.14 -16.79
N LYS A 33 13.47 -4.19 -17.56
CA LYS A 33 12.43 -5.15 -17.18
C LYS A 33 12.92 -5.98 -16.00
N ALA A 34 12.24 -5.84 -14.87
CA ALA A 34 12.57 -6.51 -13.63
C ALA A 34 11.27 -6.78 -12.83
N PRO A 35 11.30 -7.59 -11.77
CA PRO A 35 10.24 -7.58 -10.77
C PRO A 35 9.95 -6.14 -10.30
N ALA A 36 8.69 -5.83 -10.01
CA ALA A 36 8.34 -4.62 -9.28
C ALA A 36 8.77 -4.81 -7.82
N PHE A 37 10.03 -4.49 -7.51
CA PHE A 37 10.70 -4.95 -6.30
C PHE A 37 9.96 -4.57 -5.02
N LEU A 38 9.53 -3.31 -4.89
CA LEU A 38 8.80 -2.81 -3.73
C LEU A 38 7.46 -3.53 -3.59
N THR A 39 6.67 -3.62 -4.67
CA THR A 39 5.39 -4.35 -4.67
C THR A 39 5.59 -5.81 -4.26
N CYS A 40 6.61 -6.48 -4.80
CA CYS A 40 6.91 -7.85 -4.44
C CYS A 40 7.33 -7.99 -2.97
N ILE A 41 8.17 -7.08 -2.47
CA ILE A 41 8.58 -7.04 -1.06
C ILE A 41 7.34 -6.90 -0.16
N ILE A 42 6.45 -5.96 -0.48
CA ILE A 42 5.18 -5.75 0.24
C ILE A 42 4.37 -7.04 0.25
N ASN A 43 4.14 -7.65 -0.91
CA ASN A 43 3.35 -8.88 -1.02
C ASN A 43 3.93 -10.01 -0.15
N MET A 44 5.25 -10.22 -0.20
CA MET A 44 5.92 -11.24 0.61
C MET A 44 5.79 -10.97 2.12
N LEU A 45 5.92 -9.71 2.54
CA LEU A 45 5.82 -9.32 3.94
C LEU A 45 4.38 -9.40 4.45
N VAL A 46 3.40 -9.04 3.64
CA VAL A 46 1.99 -9.24 3.96
C VAL A 46 1.74 -10.75 4.12
N GLU A 47 2.02 -11.57 3.11
CA GLU A 47 1.82 -13.02 3.16
C GLU A 47 2.43 -13.66 4.41
N ALA A 48 3.69 -13.35 4.70
CA ALA A 48 4.42 -13.94 5.82
C ALA A 48 3.88 -13.54 7.20
N ASN A 49 3.09 -12.46 7.30
CA ASN A 49 2.62 -11.92 8.58
C ASN A 49 1.08 -11.93 8.72
N SER A 50 0.33 -12.28 7.67
CA SER A 50 -1.14 -12.36 7.69
C SER A 50 -1.70 -13.62 8.36
N GLY A 51 -0.86 -14.60 8.69
CA GLY A 51 -1.29 -15.87 9.26
C GLY A 51 -2.13 -16.67 8.26
N LYS A 52 -3.40 -16.93 8.58
CA LYS A 52 -4.35 -17.66 7.70
C LYS A 52 -5.35 -16.75 6.98
N ILE A 53 -5.24 -15.43 7.18
CA ILE A 53 -6.18 -14.46 6.62
C ILE A 53 -5.73 -14.12 5.20
N SER A 54 -6.64 -14.22 4.24
CA SER A 54 -6.40 -13.83 2.86
C SER A 54 -6.29 -12.31 2.71
N CYS A 55 -5.72 -11.87 1.59
CA CYS A 55 -5.74 -10.47 1.19
C CYS A 55 -5.78 -10.33 -0.33
N ASP A 56 -6.20 -9.17 -0.80
CA ASP A 56 -6.24 -8.82 -2.22
C ASP A 56 -4.96 -8.04 -2.58
N TYR A 57 -4.00 -8.71 -3.23
CA TYR A 57 -2.70 -8.11 -3.66
C TYR A 57 -2.80 -7.28 -4.95
N ASP A 58 -3.89 -7.43 -5.70
CA ASP A 58 -4.29 -6.62 -6.85
C ASP A 58 -5.82 -6.75 -6.95
N PRO A 59 -6.58 -5.90 -6.24
CA PRO A 59 -8.02 -6.07 -6.12
C PRO A 59 -8.77 -5.98 -7.46
N ARG A 60 -8.26 -5.17 -8.40
CA ARG A 60 -8.87 -4.88 -9.72
C ARG A 60 -10.34 -4.42 -9.68
N GLN A 61 -10.83 -4.06 -8.50
CA GLN A 61 -12.17 -3.51 -8.24
C GLN A 61 -12.05 -2.35 -7.24
N LEU A 62 -13.10 -1.54 -7.15
CA LEU A 62 -13.13 -0.41 -6.22
C LEU A 62 -13.31 -0.91 -4.79
N THR A 63 -12.67 -0.25 -3.84
CA THR A 63 -12.88 -0.51 -2.41
C THR A 63 -14.30 -0.14 -2.04
N THR A 64 -15.03 -1.10 -1.47
CA THR A 64 -16.44 -0.92 -1.10
C THR A 64 -16.67 -1.31 0.34
N VAL A 65 -17.33 -0.44 1.09
CA VAL A 65 -17.84 -0.72 2.43
C VAL A 65 -19.34 -0.99 2.33
N THR A 66 -19.78 -2.06 2.97
CA THR A 66 -21.17 -2.51 3.00
C THR A 66 -21.66 -2.64 4.43
N ILE A 67 -22.96 -2.37 4.64
CA ILE A 67 -23.66 -2.60 5.90
C ILE A 67 -24.89 -3.44 5.58
N ASN A 68 -25.12 -4.53 6.33
CA ASN A 68 -26.27 -5.43 6.15
C ASN A 68 -26.44 -5.93 4.70
N GLY A 69 -25.32 -6.14 3.99
CA GLY A 69 -25.32 -6.61 2.60
C GLY A 69 -25.61 -5.53 1.55
N ALA A 70 -25.85 -4.28 1.94
CA ALA A 70 -26.04 -3.16 1.03
C ALA A 70 -24.78 -2.27 0.95
N PRO A 71 -24.41 -1.74 -0.24
CA PRO A 71 -23.32 -0.77 -0.37
C PRO A 71 -23.61 0.51 0.42
N LEU A 72 -22.65 0.90 1.26
CA LEU A 72 -22.67 2.18 1.99
C LEU A 72 -21.80 3.21 1.28
N ARG A 73 -20.57 2.81 0.92
CA ARG A 73 -19.57 3.67 0.28
C ARG A 73 -18.71 2.86 -0.67
N THR A 74 -18.36 3.46 -1.80
CA THR A 74 -17.36 2.93 -2.72
C THR A 74 -16.38 4.04 -3.05
N LEU A 75 -15.08 3.78 -2.87
CA LEU A 75 -14.04 4.74 -3.20
C LEU A 75 -13.98 5.00 -4.70
N ALA A 76 -13.55 6.20 -5.09
CA ALA A 76 -13.53 6.61 -6.49
C ALA A 76 -12.50 5.87 -7.34
N ARG A 77 -11.47 5.26 -6.72
CA ARG A 77 -10.41 4.54 -7.42
C ARG A 77 -10.12 3.16 -6.85
N ARG A 78 -9.36 2.42 -7.65
CA ARG A 78 -8.77 1.15 -7.24
C ARG A 78 -7.51 1.42 -6.47
N VAL A 79 -7.27 0.56 -5.49
CA VAL A 79 -6.05 0.59 -4.69
C VAL A 79 -5.09 -0.51 -5.12
N ASP A 80 -3.82 -0.37 -4.78
CA ASP A 80 -2.81 -1.39 -5.10
C ASP A 80 -2.99 -2.67 -4.26
N GLY A 81 -3.55 -2.58 -3.06
CA GLY A 81 -3.96 -3.76 -2.29
C GLY A 81 -4.87 -3.48 -1.10
N ALA A 82 -5.51 -4.54 -0.60
CA ALA A 82 -6.47 -4.47 0.50
C ALA A 82 -6.40 -5.70 1.41
N PHE A 83 -6.60 -5.48 2.71
CA PHE A 83 -6.60 -6.52 3.74
C PHE A 83 -7.87 -6.43 4.59
N PRO A 84 -8.60 -7.54 4.83
CA PRO A 84 -8.43 -8.88 4.24
C PRO A 84 -9.05 -9.00 2.84
N SER A 85 -9.85 -8.02 2.45
CA SER A 85 -10.42 -7.92 1.11
C SER A 85 -10.76 -6.47 0.81
N VAL A 86 -10.90 -6.14 -0.47
CA VAL A 86 -11.38 -4.86 -0.98
C VAL A 86 -12.85 -4.55 -0.64
N VAL A 87 -13.62 -5.57 -0.24
CA VAL A 87 -14.95 -5.36 0.38
C VAL A 87 -14.81 -5.43 1.90
N ASN A 88 -15.20 -4.36 2.60
CA ASN A 88 -15.03 -4.18 4.04
C ASN A 88 -13.58 -4.39 4.53
N PRO A 89 -12.58 -3.70 3.94
CA PRO A 89 -11.19 -3.81 4.39
C PRO A 89 -11.01 -3.32 5.84
N THR A 90 -10.03 -3.88 6.53
CA THR A 90 -9.42 -3.25 7.71
C THR A 90 -8.27 -2.32 7.32
N ALA A 91 -7.61 -2.59 6.19
CA ALA A 91 -6.55 -1.76 5.66
C ALA A 91 -6.53 -1.77 4.13
N ILE A 92 -6.10 -0.66 3.53
CA ILE A 92 -5.78 -0.54 2.11
C ILE A 92 -4.40 0.09 1.96
N TRP A 93 -3.74 -0.17 0.83
CA TRP A 93 -2.46 0.47 0.55
C TRP A 93 -2.23 0.83 -0.91
N GLU A 94 -1.41 1.86 -1.08
CA GLU A 94 -0.89 2.37 -2.34
C GLU A 94 0.63 2.13 -2.41
N VAL A 95 1.14 1.82 -3.60
CA VAL A 95 2.55 1.55 -3.87
C VAL A 95 3.06 2.46 -4.96
N LYS A 96 4.00 3.34 -4.62
CA LYS A 96 4.62 4.24 -5.59
C LYS A 96 6.12 3.93 -5.75
N GLU A 97 6.45 3.17 -6.80
CA GLU A 97 7.81 2.70 -7.13
C GLU A 97 8.35 3.39 -8.41
N TYR A 98 9.52 4.04 -8.32
CA TYR A 98 10.08 4.81 -9.45
C TYR A 98 11.57 4.57 -9.74
N TYR A 99 12.11 3.38 -9.48
CA TYR A 99 13.57 3.12 -9.55
C TYR A 99 14.27 3.44 -10.88
N TYR A 100 13.55 3.43 -11.99
CA TYR A 100 14.10 3.65 -13.33
C TYR A 100 13.71 4.99 -13.95
N THR A 101 13.09 5.86 -13.15
CA THR A 101 12.65 7.19 -13.52
C THR A 101 13.80 8.18 -13.37
N THR A 102 14.09 8.95 -14.41
CA THR A 102 15.18 9.95 -14.42
C THR A 102 14.67 11.39 -14.27
N THR A 103 13.36 11.61 -14.23
CA THR A 103 12.76 12.94 -14.10
C THR A 103 11.59 12.90 -13.12
N PHE A 104 11.41 13.97 -12.36
CA PHE A 104 10.17 14.16 -11.61
C PHE A 104 9.12 14.72 -12.57
N GLY A 105 7.96 14.07 -12.64
CA GLY A 105 6.92 14.42 -13.60
C GLY A 105 5.53 14.11 -13.07
N SER A 106 4.52 14.37 -13.90
CA SER A 106 3.10 14.29 -13.52
C SER A 106 2.75 12.98 -12.80
N ARG A 107 3.29 11.84 -13.24
CA ARG A 107 3.01 10.53 -12.63
C ARG A 107 3.35 10.42 -11.14
N VAL A 108 4.37 11.14 -10.67
CA VAL A 108 4.74 11.12 -9.25
C VAL A 108 3.79 12.03 -8.46
N ALA A 109 3.40 13.16 -9.04
CA ALA A 109 2.39 14.04 -8.49
C ALA A 109 1.02 13.35 -8.41
N ASP A 110 0.62 12.65 -9.47
CA ASP A 110 -0.62 11.88 -9.56
C ASP A 110 -0.71 10.92 -8.38
N GLY A 111 0.38 10.19 -8.09
CA GLY A 111 0.42 9.28 -6.95
C GLY A 111 0.16 9.94 -5.59
N VAL A 112 0.56 11.20 -5.40
CA VAL A 112 0.31 11.95 -4.16
C VAL A 112 -1.14 12.43 -4.08
N TYR A 113 -1.68 12.94 -5.18
CA TYR A 113 -3.07 13.42 -5.22
C TYR A 113 -4.09 12.28 -5.22
N GLU A 114 -3.71 11.12 -5.74
CA GLU A 114 -4.48 9.88 -5.62
C GLU A 114 -4.66 9.52 -4.15
N THR A 115 -3.55 9.37 -3.43
CA THR A 115 -3.56 9.10 -1.98
C THR A 115 -4.33 10.17 -1.22
N LEU A 116 -4.20 11.45 -1.58
CA LEU A 116 -4.95 12.52 -0.95
C LEU A 116 -6.47 12.31 -1.05
N LEU A 117 -6.96 11.97 -2.25
CA LEU A 117 -8.40 11.74 -2.46
C LEU A 117 -8.88 10.50 -1.70
N ASP A 118 -8.12 9.38 -1.75
CA ASP A 118 -8.50 8.18 -0.98
C ASP A 118 -8.63 8.48 0.51
N GLY A 119 -7.69 9.26 1.04
CA GLY A 119 -7.70 9.70 2.43
C GLY A 119 -8.92 10.54 2.81
N MET A 120 -9.31 11.49 1.95
CA MET A 120 -10.52 12.30 2.17
C MET A 120 -11.80 11.46 2.14
N GLU A 121 -11.91 10.50 1.22
CA GLU A 121 -13.07 9.60 1.17
C GLU A 121 -13.14 8.67 2.39
N LEU A 122 -11.99 8.20 2.89
CA LEU A 122 -11.91 7.39 4.10
C LEU A 122 -12.16 8.19 5.38
N GLU A 123 -11.75 9.46 5.42
CA GLU A 123 -12.09 10.37 6.51
C GLU A 123 -13.60 10.60 6.57
N GLU A 124 -14.25 10.93 5.44
CA GLU A 124 -15.71 11.12 5.40
C GLU A 124 -16.46 9.87 5.88
N LEU A 125 -16.00 8.68 5.47
CA LEU A 125 -16.55 7.41 5.96
C LEU A 125 -16.38 7.27 7.48
N HIS A 126 -15.22 7.66 8.02
CA HIS A 126 -14.98 7.58 9.45
C HIS A 126 -15.82 8.58 10.23
N GLU A 127 -15.89 9.84 9.80
CA GLU A 127 -16.63 10.90 10.48
C GLU A 127 -18.14 10.64 10.51
N HIS A 128 -18.70 10.14 9.42
CA HIS A 128 -20.15 10.00 9.27
C HIS A 128 -20.68 8.61 9.69
N GLU A 129 -19.88 7.56 9.53
CA GLU A 129 -20.32 6.17 9.74
C GLU A 129 -19.55 5.47 10.87
N ASN A 130 -18.54 6.12 11.45
CA ASN A 130 -17.64 5.55 12.46
C ASN A 130 -16.95 4.25 11.99
N ILE A 131 -16.70 4.13 10.68
CA ILE A 131 -15.99 3.01 10.08
C ILE A 131 -14.57 3.46 9.73
N LYS A 132 -13.59 2.98 10.48
CA LYS A 132 -12.17 3.22 10.19
C LYS A 132 -11.59 2.10 9.32
N VAL A 133 -10.95 2.50 8.23
CA VAL A 133 -10.06 1.68 7.40
C VAL A 133 -8.68 2.28 7.48
N THR A 134 -7.65 1.46 7.74
CA THR A 134 -6.26 1.94 7.79
C THR A 134 -5.78 2.25 6.37
N HIS A 135 -5.26 3.45 6.14
CA HIS A 135 -4.73 3.86 4.85
C HIS A 135 -3.20 3.94 4.89
N CYS A 136 -2.52 3.13 4.08
CA CYS A 136 -1.07 3.11 4.01
C CYS A 136 -0.54 3.56 2.64
N LEU A 137 0.46 4.43 2.64
CA LEU A 137 1.23 4.77 1.45
C LEU A 137 2.65 4.22 1.56
N MET A 138 3.06 3.37 0.62
CA MET A 138 4.40 2.81 0.58
C MET A 138 5.14 3.31 -0.67
N ILE A 139 6.24 4.03 -0.47
CA ILE A 139 6.95 4.67 -1.58
C ILE A 139 8.43 4.30 -1.58
N ASP A 140 9.00 4.17 -2.78
CA ASP A 140 10.44 4.00 -2.93
C ASP A 140 10.98 4.58 -4.25
N ALA A 141 12.31 4.54 -4.41
CA ALA A 141 13.18 5.32 -5.30
C ALA A 141 13.65 6.63 -4.65
N HIS A 142 14.70 6.53 -3.82
CA HIS A 142 15.29 7.65 -3.09
C HIS A 142 15.57 8.86 -4.00
N TYR A 143 16.20 8.65 -5.16
CA TYR A 143 16.48 9.72 -6.11
C TYR A 143 15.21 10.49 -6.52
N THR A 144 14.14 9.76 -6.87
CA THR A 144 12.88 10.38 -7.30
C THR A 144 12.24 11.19 -6.18
N TRP A 145 12.15 10.64 -4.97
CA TRP A 145 11.42 11.25 -3.87
C TRP A 145 12.23 12.30 -3.12
N TRP A 146 13.49 12.01 -2.78
CA TRP A 146 14.33 12.88 -1.98
C TRP A 146 15.00 13.98 -2.80
N ASP A 147 15.61 13.60 -3.92
CA ASP A 147 16.45 14.54 -4.67
C ASP A 147 15.60 15.41 -5.61
N CYS A 148 14.56 14.83 -6.22
CA CYS A 148 13.71 15.54 -7.17
C CYS A 148 12.35 15.97 -6.60
N GLY A 149 11.84 15.27 -5.57
CA GLY A 149 10.44 15.32 -5.13
C GLY A 149 10.17 16.05 -3.82
N LYS A 150 11.10 16.86 -3.33
CA LYS A 150 11.04 17.42 -1.96
C LYS A 150 9.74 18.14 -1.62
N SER A 151 9.14 18.90 -2.54
CA SER A 151 7.85 19.57 -2.31
C SER A 151 6.70 18.57 -2.10
N TYR A 152 6.72 17.44 -2.79
CA TYR A 152 5.72 16.38 -2.66
C TYR A 152 5.91 15.55 -1.39
N LEU A 153 7.14 15.40 -0.90
CA LEU A 153 7.38 14.86 0.44
C LEU A 153 6.70 15.71 1.53
N CYS A 154 6.77 17.04 1.43
CA CYS A 154 6.05 17.91 2.36
C CYS A 154 4.54 17.65 2.30
N ARG A 155 3.97 17.47 1.10
CA ARG A 155 2.55 17.14 0.95
C ARG A 155 2.19 15.80 1.57
N ILE A 156 3.06 14.79 1.46
CA ILE A 156 2.87 13.49 2.12
C ILE A 156 2.87 13.66 3.64
N ILE A 157 3.79 14.46 4.18
CA ILE A 157 3.82 14.79 5.61
C ILE A 157 2.55 15.54 6.04
N ASP A 158 2.06 16.48 5.23
CA ASP A 158 0.79 17.15 5.49
C ASP A 158 -0.36 16.15 5.57
N MET A 159 -0.41 15.16 4.66
CA MET A 159 -1.47 14.13 4.66
C MET A 159 -1.46 13.26 5.92
N ILE A 160 -0.29 12.98 6.49
CA ILE A 160 -0.18 12.30 7.79
C ILE A 160 -0.80 13.19 8.88
N HIS A 161 -0.43 14.46 8.94
CA HIS A 161 -0.95 15.39 9.96
C HIS A 161 -2.44 15.66 9.83
N MET A 162 -2.97 15.68 8.60
CA MET A 162 -4.40 15.81 8.33
C MET A 162 -5.18 14.53 8.64
N GLY A 163 -4.51 13.40 8.89
CA GLY A 163 -5.17 12.11 9.13
C GLY A 163 -5.69 11.41 7.87
N TYR A 164 -5.31 11.88 6.69
CA TYR A 164 -5.70 11.32 5.40
C TYR A 164 -4.89 10.06 5.04
N VAL A 165 -3.71 9.90 5.65
CA VAL A 165 -2.92 8.67 5.57
C VAL A 165 -2.50 8.30 6.98
N ASP A 166 -2.74 7.06 7.38
CA ASP A 166 -2.41 6.59 8.73
C ASP A 166 -0.93 6.21 8.85
N GLU A 167 -0.34 5.63 7.80
CA GLU A 167 1.04 5.18 7.78
C GLU A 167 1.69 5.48 6.41
N VAL A 168 2.90 6.06 6.44
CA VAL A 168 3.72 6.23 5.24
C VAL A 168 5.05 5.55 5.47
N LEU A 169 5.41 4.59 4.61
CA LEU A 169 6.67 3.84 4.73
C LEU A 169 7.59 4.16 3.55
N PHE A 170 8.80 4.60 3.87
CA PHE A 170 9.81 5.01 2.88
C PHE A 170 10.84 3.90 2.66
N GLY A 171 10.72 3.20 1.54
CA GLY A 171 11.68 2.21 1.07
C GLY A 171 11.99 1.11 2.08
N TYR A 172 13.13 1.21 2.79
CA TYR A 172 13.54 0.14 3.72
C TYR A 172 12.62 0.03 4.94
N GLU A 173 11.95 1.12 5.34
CA GLU A 173 10.96 1.10 6.42
C GLU A 173 9.82 0.12 6.16
N VAL A 174 9.52 -0.18 4.88
CA VAL A 174 8.57 -1.24 4.52
C VAL A 174 8.98 -2.58 5.13
N ILE A 175 10.27 -2.91 5.11
CA ILE A 175 10.78 -4.18 5.64
C ILE A 175 10.73 -4.19 7.18
N GLU A 176 10.93 -3.04 7.82
CA GLU A 176 10.99 -2.92 9.28
C GLU A 176 9.60 -2.82 9.92
N ARG A 177 8.69 -2.02 9.34
CA ARG A 177 7.41 -1.65 9.96
C ARG A 177 6.23 -2.47 9.46
N LEU A 178 6.16 -2.79 8.17
CA LEU A 178 5.00 -3.49 7.59
C LEU A 178 4.67 -4.83 8.29
N PRO A 179 5.63 -5.68 8.71
CA PRO A 179 5.32 -6.91 9.44
C PRO A 179 4.51 -6.71 10.72
N ALA A 180 4.73 -5.59 11.43
CA ALA A 180 3.98 -5.27 12.64
C ALA A 180 2.57 -4.79 12.29
N LEU A 181 2.44 -3.91 11.29
CA LEU A 181 1.14 -3.42 10.79
C LEU A 181 0.23 -4.56 10.34
N VAL A 182 0.75 -5.51 9.58
CA VAL A 182 -0.04 -6.66 9.10
C VAL A 182 -0.59 -7.51 10.26
N LYS A 183 0.16 -7.63 11.36
CA LYS A 183 -0.30 -8.33 12.57
C LYS A 183 -1.39 -7.54 13.29
N GLU A 184 -1.27 -6.21 13.34
CA GLU A 184 -2.31 -5.32 13.88
C GLU A 184 -3.62 -5.42 13.06
N TRP A 185 -3.52 -5.47 11.73
CA TRP A 185 -4.67 -5.67 10.84
C TRP A 185 -5.32 -7.05 11.07
N SER A 186 -4.50 -8.10 11.15
CA SER A 186 -4.96 -9.48 11.41
C SER A 186 -5.70 -9.61 12.75
N ALA A 187 -5.19 -8.96 13.79
CA ALA A 187 -5.85 -8.89 15.09
C ALA A 187 -7.20 -8.16 15.02
N SER A 188 -7.28 -7.11 14.20
CA SER A 188 -8.52 -6.33 14.00
C SER A 188 -9.60 -7.12 13.28
N VAL A 189 -9.23 -7.92 12.27
CA VAL A 189 -10.17 -8.85 11.59
C VAL A 189 -10.74 -9.85 12.59
N THR A 190 -9.87 -10.49 13.38
CA THR A 190 -10.28 -11.53 14.35
C THR A 190 -11.25 -11.00 15.40
N LYS A 191 -11.07 -9.74 15.86
CA LYS A 191 -11.98 -9.09 16.82
C LYS A 191 -13.35 -8.74 16.24
N LYS A 192 -13.48 -8.56 14.92
CA LYS A 192 -14.77 -8.27 14.26
C LYS A 192 -15.59 -9.54 13.98
N SER A 193 -14.96 -10.71 13.96
CA SER A 193 -15.61 -12.01 13.70
C SER A 193 -16.41 -12.72 14.84
N PRO A 194 -16.64 -12.20 16.08
CA PRO A 194 -17.41 -12.94 17.09
C PRO A 194 -18.91 -13.10 16.81
N HIS A 195 -19.48 -12.37 15.86
CA HIS A 195 -20.93 -12.37 15.59
C HIS A 195 -21.21 -12.51 14.08
N ASN A 196 -21.03 -13.73 13.59
CA ASN A 196 -21.82 -14.26 12.46
C ASN A 196 -22.73 -15.35 13.01
#